data_AF-A0A915P172-F1
#
_entry.id   AF-A0A915P172-F1
#
_cell.length_a   1.000
_cell.length_b   1.000
_cell.length_c   1.000
_cell.angle_alpha   90.00
_cell.angle_beta   90.00
_cell.angle_gamma   90.00
#
_symmetry.space_group_name_H-M   'P 1'
#
loop_
_entity.id
_entity.type
_entity.pdbx_description
1 polymer ?
#
loop_
_entity_poly.entity_id
_entity_poly.type
_entity_poly.pdbx_seq_one_letter_code
_entity_poly.pdbx_strand_id
1 'polypeptide(L)'
;KVTGPDLARLLCSSDRYTPFSNQSFLRTESQTSIKSSVSVDPQAMERITRYLLGGHIEEAIESAIGDGLFFDALMLAHRLFRHDKLRQETIEAKLMAYRSPNHPITTLINVASDSPVPLLVNDTNGWRAHIAIVLANLQTQNAMNAVYQLGLSLAQKEFNAAADFCFLSVNLLTENFFSELDDHPKYRKHISLLNASIPDDSLNSCITRFGWSVFDYQATEIYEYALRLGNGNATTALSQSDDFVQTKRQYVQLLGELGGFDHSIELYNLNEGKGF
;
A
#
# COMPACT_ATOMS: atom_id res chain seq x y z
N LYS A 1 -15.84 2.35 13.79
CA LYS A 1 -15.51 1.86 12.43
C LYS A 1 -14.11 2.34 12.11
N VAL A 2 -13.21 1.44 11.72
CA VAL A 2 -11.82 1.79 11.34
C VAL A 2 -11.84 2.44 9.96
N THR A 3 -11.02 3.46 9.75
CA THR A 3 -10.93 4.22 8.49
C THR A 3 -9.54 4.16 7.88
N GLY A 4 -9.42 4.50 6.60
CA GLY A 4 -8.13 4.59 5.92
C GLY A 4 -7.09 5.48 6.62
N PRO A 5 -7.46 6.68 7.12
CA PRO A 5 -6.59 7.49 7.98
C PRO A 5 -6.15 6.81 9.29
N ASP A 6 -6.96 5.93 9.88
CA ASP A 6 -6.57 5.18 11.09
C ASP A 6 -5.46 4.18 10.76
N LEU A 7 -5.59 3.46 9.64
CA LEU A 7 -4.59 2.51 9.16
C LEU A 7 -3.29 3.22 8.75
N ALA A 8 -3.39 4.38 8.09
CA ALA A 8 -2.24 5.20 7.72
C ALA A 8 -1.47 5.68 8.96
N ARG A 9 -2.19 6.12 10.00
CA ARG A 9 -1.56 6.48 11.28
C ARG A 9 -0.87 5.28 11.91
N LEU A 10 -1.52 4.11 11.95
CA LEU A 10 -0.92 2.89 12.49
C LEU A 10 0.41 2.54 11.80
N LEU A 11 0.47 2.62 10.47
CA LEU A 11 1.71 2.38 9.70
C LEU A 11 2.85 3.33 10.04
N CYS A 12 2.52 4.60 10.29
CA CYS A 12 3.49 5.66 10.53
C CYS A 12 3.81 5.90 12.01
N SER A 13 3.08 5.26 12.94
CA SER A 13 3.24 5.47 14.40
C SER A 13 4.44 4.74 15.01
N SER A 14 5.15 3.90 14.26
CA SER A 14 6.30 3.17 14.80
C SER A 14 7.52 4.08 14.89
N ASP A 15 8.19 4.13 16.06
CA ASP A 15 9.41 4.93 16.32
C ASP A 15 10.59 4.65 15.35
N ARG A 16 10.50 3.59 14.54
CA ARG A 16 11.46 3.25 13.48
C ARG A 16 11.11 3.85 12.11
N TYR A 17 10.01 4.58 11.99
CA TYR A 17 9.68 5.30 10.78
C TYR A 17 10.60 6.53 10.68
N THR A 18 11.62 6.44 9.84
CA THR A 18 12.33 7.62 9.38
C THR A 18 11.36 8.38 8.45
N PRO A 19 10.96 9.62 8.79
CA PRO A 19 10.17 10.41 7.87
C PRO A 19 10.95 10.51 6.55
N PHE A 20 10.23 10.51 5.42
CA PHE A 20 10.75 10.70 4.05
C PHE A 20 11.51 12.04 3.84
N SER A 21 11.83 12.76 4.92
CA SER A 21 12.35 14.12 5.05
C SER A 21 13.67 14.41 4.33
N ASN A 22 14.40 13.41 3.82
CA ASN A 22 15.73 13.61 3.24
C ASN A 22 15.87 13.22 1.76
N GLN A 23 14.80 12.77 1.09
CA GLN A 23 14.87 12.50 -0.35
C GLN A 23 14.41 13.71 -1.15
N SER A 24 15.23 14.12 -2.11
CA SER A 24 14.89 15.18 -3.06
C SER A 24 13.53 14.88 -3.70
N PHE A 25 12.62 15.85 -3.64
CA PHE A 25 11.32 15.79 -4.29
C PHE A 25 11.44 15.63 -5.81
N LEU A 26 12.57 16.07 -6.38
CA LEU A 26 12.89 15.99 -7.80
C LEU A 26 13.91 14.87 -8.07
N ARG A 27 13.80 14.20 -9.22
CA ARG A 27 14.79 13.21 -9.68
C ARG A 27 16.17 13.86 -9.72
N THR A 28 17.14 13.19 -9.09
CA THR A 28 18.55 13.59 -9.14
C THR A 28 19.27 12.65 -10.11
N GLU A 29 18.84 12.63 -11.37
CA GLU A 29 19.63 11.94 -12.38
C GLU A 29 20.81 12.83 -12.78
N SER A 30 21.99 12.23 -12.80
CA SER A 30 23.29 12.81 -13.08
C SER A 30 23.38 13.34 -14.52
N GLN A 31 22.67 14.43 -14.82
CA GLN A 31 22.92 15.34 -15.94
C GLN A 31 22.12 16.61 -15.65
N THR A 32 22.86 17.67 -15.31
CA THR A 32 22.42 18.95 -14.74
C THR A 32 22.03 18.86 -13.26
N SER A 33 22.85 19.47 -12.40
CA SER A 33 22.49 19.78 -11.02
C SER A 33 21.17 20.53 -11.02
N ILE A 34 20.07 19.84 -10.73
CA ILE A 34 18.84 20.49 -10.31
C ILE A 34 19.16 21.07 -8.94
N LYS A 35 19.54 22.34 -8.93
CA LYS A 35 19.85 23.10 -7.74
C LYS A 35 18.61 23.07 -6.85
N SER A 36 18.80 22.66 -5.60
CA SER A 36 17.80 22.76 -4.54
C SER A 36 17.20 24.17 -4.52
N SER A 37 15.91 24.27 -4.87
CA SER A 37 14.91 25.30 -4.54
C SER A 37 15.26 26.80 -4.43
N VAL A 38 16.43 27.32 -4.82
CA VAL A 38 16.76 28.75 -4.61
C VAL A 38 17.56 29.42 -5.74
N SER A 39 17.93 28.73 -6.82
CA SER A 39 18.58 29.44 -7.95
C SER A 39 17.99 29.05 -9.29
N VAL A 40 16.74 29.46 -9.46
CA VAL A 40 16.19 29.79 -10.78
C VAL A 40 17.20 30.71 -11.47
N ASP A 41 17.58 30.38 -12.70
CA ASP A 41 18.42 31.26 -13.51
C ASP A 41 17.73 32.63 -13.61
N PRO A 42 18.38 33.74 -13.22
CA PRO A 42 17.78 35.07 -13.31
C PRO A 42 17.31 35.43 -14.74
N GLN A 43 17.82 34.75 -15.77
CA GLN A 43 17.39 34.92 -17.16
C GLN A 43 16.22 34.01 -17.60
N ALA A 44 15.80 33.04 -16.80
CA ALA A 44 14.72 32.11 -17.16
C ALA A 44 13.40 32.84 -17.41
N MET A 45 13.05 33.79 -16.53
CA MET A 45 11.85 34.61 -16.70
C MET A 45 11.94 35.50 -17.96
N GLU A 46 13.13 36.01 -18.28
CA GLU A 46 13.35 36.81 -19.49
C GLU A 46 13.17 35.96 -20.76
N ARG A 47 13.66 34.71 -20.78
CA ARG A 47 13.45 33.77 -21.89
C ARG A 47 11.98 33.47 -22.12
N ILE A 48 11.26 33.09 -21.07
CA ILE A 48 9.81 32.85 -21.14
C ILE A 48 9.10 34.09 -21.69
N THR A 49 9.43 35.28 -21.18
CA THR A 49 8.82 36.53 -21.63
C THR A 49 9.05 36.77 -23.12
N ARG A 50 10.25 36.50 -23.66
CA ARG A 50 10.51 36.65 -25.10
C ARG A 50 9.66 35.71 -25.95
N TYR A 51 9.50 34.45 -25.55
CA TYR A 51 8.60 33.52 -26.25
C TYR A 51 7.15 34.00 -26.21
N LEU A 52 6.67 34.44 -25.03
CA LEU A 52 5.31 34.95 -24.87
C LEU A 52 5.05 36.22 -25.69
N LEU A 53 6.01 37.15 -25.75
CA LEU A 53 5.92 38.36 -26.59
C LEU A 53 5.87 38.00 -28.08
N GLY A 54 6.52 36.90 -28.48
CA GLY A 54 6.45 36.36 -29.84
C GLY A 54 5.19 35.52 -30.12
N GLY A 55 4.33 35.26 -29.13
CA GLY A 55 3.15 34.40 -29.27
C GLY A 55 3.47 32.89 -29.24
N HIS A 56 4.70 32.52 -28.92
CA HIS A 56 5.22 31.15 -28.88
C HIS A 56 4.93 30.48 -27.52
N ILE A 57 3.66 30.14 -27.28
CA ILE A 57 3.21 29.64 -25.96
C ILE A 57 3.81 28.28 -25.63
N GLU A 58 3.92 27.39 -26.62
CA GLU A 58 4.43 26.02 -26.40
C GLU A 58 5.92 26.05 -26.04
N GLU A 59 6.71 26.85 -26.77
CA GLU A 59 8.12 27.06 -26.52
C GLU A 59 8.38 27.77 -25.18
N ALA A 60 7.49 28.70 -24.78
CA ALA A 60 7.54 29.33 -23.47
C ALA A 60 7.37 28.30 -22.33
N ILE A 61 6.43 27.36 -22.48
CA ILE A 61 6.18 26.30 -21.50
C ILE A 61 7.35 25.31 -21.46
N GLU A 62 7.88 24.90 -22.62
CA GLU A 62 9.04 24.01 -22.67
C GLU A 62 10.29 24.65 -22.06
N SER A 63 10.54 25.94 -22.32
CA SER A 63 11.62 26.70 -21.66
C SER A 63 11.41 26.75 -20.14
N ALA A 64 10.18 27.00 -19.68
CA ALA A 64 9.87 27.04 -18.25
C ALA A 64 10.13 25.69 -17.56
N ILE A 65 9.75 24.58 -18.21
CA ILE A 65 10.02 23.24 -17.69
C ILE A 65 11.53 22.97 -17.62
N GLY A 66 12.27 23.28 -18.69
CA GLY A 66 13.72 23.08 -18.74
C GLY A 66 14.48 23.91 -17.69
N ASP A 67 13.99 25.11 -17.38
CA ASP A 67 14.58 26.02 -16.40
C ASP A 67 14.13 25.77 -14.95
N GLY A 68 13.24 24.80 -14.72
CA GLY A 68 12.72 24.46 -13.39
C GLY A 68 11.59 25.39 -12.87
N LEU A 69 11.03 26.23 -13.74
CA LEU A 69 9.87 27.10 -13.47
C LEU A 69 8.55 26.34 -13.61
N PHE A 70 8.41 25.25 -12.85
CA PHE A 70 7.29 24.32 -12.98
C PHE A 70 5.93 24.94 -12.67
N PHE A 71 5.87 25.89 -11.72
CA PHE A 71 4.62 26.59 -11.39
C PHE A 71 4.14 27.44 -12.57
N ASP A 72 5.03 28.22 -13.18
CA ASP A 72 4.70 29.06 -14.33
C ASP A 72 4.30 28.22 -15.53
N ALA A 73 5.05 27.14 -15.82
CA ALA A 73 4.71 26.18 -16.87
C ALA A 73 3.30 25.60 -16.69
N LEU A 74 2.98 25.12 -15.49
CA LEU A 74 1.68 24.54 -15.16
C LEU A 74 0.54 25.57 -15.25
N MET A 75 0.78 26.79 -14.75
CA MET A 75 -0.21 27.87 -14.80
C MET A 75 -0.49 28.29 -16.25
N LEU A 76 0.54 28.46 -17.07
CA LEU A 76 0.38 28.78 -18.49
C LEU A 76 -0.38 27.67 -19.22
N ALA A 77 -0.01 26.41 -19.00
CA ALA A 77 -0.67 25.27 -19.62
C ALA A 77 -2.17 25.23 -19.29
N HIS A 78 -2.55 25.29 -18.01
CA HIS A 78 -3.96 25.24 -17.62
C HIS A 78 -4.76 26.48 -18.03
N ARG A 79 -4.13 27.66 -18.06
CA ARG A 79 -4.84 28.91 -18.36
C ARG A 79 -5.02 29.15 -19.85
N LEU A 80 -4.06 28.74 -20.68
CA LEU A 80 -4.04 29.00 -22.11
C LEU A 80 -4.58 27.82 -22.92
N PHE A 81 -4.37 26.58 -22.47
CA PHE A 81 -4.92 25.38 -23.13
C PHE A 81 -6.21 24.87 -22.49
N ARG A 82 -7.07 25.73 -21.94
CA ARG A 82 -8.28 25.34 -21.17
C ARG A 82 -9.19 24.33 -21.89
N HIS A 83 -9.26 24.42 -23.21
CA HIS A 83 -10.13 23.58 -24.04
C HIS A 83 -9.41 22.36 -24.63
N ASP A 84 -8.09 22.26 -24.46
CA ASP A 84 -7.27 21.18 -25.00
C ASP A 84 -6.71 20.33 -23.85
N LYS A 85 -7.55 19.41 -23.37
CA LYS A 85 -7.19 18.49 -22.28
C LYS A 85 -5.97 17.63 -22.61
N LEU A 86 -5.85 17.17 -23.84
CA LEU A 86 -4.75 16.29 -24.25
C LEU A 86 -3.41 17.02 -24.17
N ARG A 87 -3.36 18.30 -24.56
CA ARG A 87 -2.16 19.13 -24.36
C ARG A 87 -1.85 19.37 -22.88
N GLN A 88 -2.85 19.61 -22.04
CA GLN A 88 -2.64 19.75 -20.60
C GLN A 88 -2.06 18.46 -19.99
N GLU A 89 -2.67 17.31 -20.28
CA GLU A 89 -2.21 15.99 -19.81
C GLU A 89 -0.78 15.69 -20.27
N THR A 90 -0.41 16.06 -21.50
CA THR A 90 0.96 15.90 -22.03
C THR A 90 1.97 16.73 -21.23
N ILE A 91 1.63 17.98 -20.91
CA ILE A 91 2.49 18.88 -20.13
C ILE A 91 2.58 18.43 -18.67
N GLU A 92 1.47 18.01 -18.07
CA GLU A 92 1.43 17.44 -16.72
C GLU A 92 2.29 16.17 -16.63
N ALA A 93 2.20 15.28 -17.62
CA ALA A 93 3.05 14.08 -17.68
C ALA A 93 4.55 14.44 -17.77
N LYS A 94 4.91 15.43 -18.60
CA LYS A 94 6.29 15.97 -18.66
C LYS A 94 6.74 16.50 -17.30
N LEU A 95 5.91 17.27 -16.60
CA LEU A 95 6.21 17.80 -15.26
C LEU A 95 6.35 16.69 -14.21
N MET A 96 5.49 15.67 -14.26
CA MET A 96 5.57 14.52 -13.36
C MET A 96 6.86 13.71 -13.56
N ALA A 97 7.43 13.68 -14.75
CA ALA A 97 8.70 13.00 -15.02
C ALA A 97 9.88 13.58 -14.22
N TYR A 98 9.84 14.87 -13.84
CA TYR A 98 10.85 15.50 -12.99
C TYR A 98 10.70 15.15 -11.51
N ARG A 99 9.56 14.61 -11.09
CA ARG A 99 9.33 14.22 -9.70
C ARG A 99 10.02 12.88 -9.39
N SER A 100 10.55 12.77 -8.18
CA SER A 100 11.08 11.51 -7.68
C SER A 100 10.01 10.41 -7.70
N PRO A 101 10.24 9.26 -8.37
CA PRO A 101 9.29 8.15 -8.38
C PRO A 101 9.13 7.51 -6.99
N ASN A 102 10.13 7.70 -6.11
CA ASN A 102 10.16 7.15 -4.77
C ASN A 102 9.39 8.00 -3.74
N HIS A 103 8.91 9.19 -4.13
CA HIS A 103 8.17 10.04 -3.21
C HIS A 103 6.69 9.58 -3.10
N PRO A 104 6.11 9.41 -1.88
CA PRO A 104 4.74 8.92 -1.70
C PRO A 104 3.66 9.73 -2.43
N ILE A 105 3.85 11.06 -2.55
CA ILE A 105 2.95 11.92 -3.34
C ILE A 105 2.87 11.47 -4.81
N THR A 106 3.95 10.98 -5.41
CA THR A 106 3.92 10.46 -6.79
C THR A 106 3.01 9.25 -6.89
N THR A 107 3.04 8.36 -5.90
CA THR A 107 2.11 7.22 -5.82
C THR A 107 0.67 7.68 -5.65
N LEU A 108 0.41 8.65 -4.77
CA LEU A 108 -0.94 9.20 -4.59
C LEU A 108 -1.53 9.71 -5.91
N ILE A 109 -0.75 10.50 -6.67
CA ILE A 109 -1.22 11.05 -7.94
C ILE A 109 -1.43 9.95 -8.98
N ASN A 110 -0.50 9.01 -9.12
CA ASN A 110 -0.64 7.93 -10.11
C ASN A 110 -1.87 7.06 -9.84
N VAL A 111 -2.12 6.73 -8.56
CA VAL A 111 -3.33 5.98 -8.15
C VAL A 111 -4.59 6.81 -8.41
N ALA A 112 -4.58 8.11 -8.08
CA ALA A 112 -5.73 8.99 -8.31
C ALA A 112 -6.07 9.16 -9.81
N SER A 113 -5.06 9.08 -10.68
CA SER A 113 -5.20 9.21 -12.13
C SER A 113 -5.38 7.87 -12.86
N ASP A 114 -5.71 6.78 -12.15
CA ASP A 114 -5.84 5.42 -12.71
C ASP A 114 -4.65 4.97 -13.56
N SER A 115 -3.48 5.56 -13.32
CA SER A 115 -2.25 5.26 -14.03
C SER A 115 -1.55 4.09 -13.34
N PRO A 116 -0.81 3.25 -14.10
CA PRO A 116 -0.05 2.16 -13.52
C PRO A 116 0.89 2.74 -12.48
N VAL A 117 0.67 2.38 -11.22
CA VAL A 117 1.56 2.83 -10.16
C VAL A 117 2.87 2.06 -10.36
N PRO A 118 4.02 2.74 -10.45
CA PRO A 118 5.32 2.08 -10.47
C PRO A 118 5.67 1.52 -9.08
N LEU A 119 4.71 0.86 -8.41
CA LEU A 119 4.80 0.38 -7.06
C LEU A 119 5.89 -0.69 -6.96
N LEU A 120 7.02 -0.25 -6.40
CA LEU A 120 7.87 -1.04 -5.50
C LEU A 120 8.43 -2.34 -6.12
N VAL A 121 8.77 -2.30 -7.41
CA VAL A 121 9.53 -3.37 -8.06
C VAL A 121 10.83 -3.65 -7.28
N ASN A 122 11.44 -2.64 -6.63
CA ASN A 122 12.76 -2.81 -6.01
C ASN A 122 12.92 -2.42 -4.53
N ASP A 123 12.14 -1.49 -3.93
CA ASP A 123 12.46 -0.98 -2.58
C ASP A 123 11.50 -1.41 -1.47
N THR A 124 11.96 -2.31 -0.63
CA THR A 124 11.26 -2.87 0.54
C THR A 124 11.23 -1.91 1.73
N ASN A 125 12.01 -0.83 1.70
CA ASN A 125 12.13 0.12 2.81
C ASN A 125 11.16 1.32 2.72
N GLY A 126 10.46 1.52 1.60
CA GLY A 126 9.59 2.69 1.38
C GLY A 126 8.08 2.42 1.46
N TRP A 127 7.64 1.16 1.36
CA TRP A 127 6.24 0.81 1.08
C TRP A 127 5.23 1.39 2.07
N ARG A 128 5.58 1.49 3.36
CA ARG A 128 4.69 1.98 4.41
C ARG A 128 4.15 3.37 4.11
N ALA A 129 5.00 4.30 3.68
CA ALA A 129 4.59 5.67 3.39
C ALA A 129 3.71 5.75 2.13
N HIS A 130 4.03 4.95 1.11
CA HIS A 130 3.24 4.86 -0.13
C HIS A 130 1.83 4.30 0.14
N ILE A 131 1.71 3.26 0.97
CA ILE A 131 0.38 2.75 1.36
C ILE A 131 -0.34 3.76 2.25
N ALA A 132 0.35 4.31 3.26
CA ALA A 132 -0.27 5.24 4.21
C ALA A 132 -0.89 6.44 3.50
N ILE A 133 -0.19 7.05 2.53
CA ILE A 133 -0.74 8.20 1.80
C ILE A 133 -1.93 7.80 0.92
N VAL A 134 -1.93 6.61 0.32
CA VAL A 134 -3.05 6.11 -0.48
C VAL A 134 -4.26 5.84 0.42
N LEU A 135 -4.10 5.06 1.49
CA LEU A 135 -5.18 4.73 2.42
C LEU A 135 -5.78 5.98 3.10
N ALA A 136 -4.96 6.97 3.43
CA ALA A 136 -5.44 8.19 4.07
C ALA A 136 -6.30 9.07 3.15
N ASN A 137 -6.08 9.02 1.83
CA ASN A 137 -6.64 10.01 0.89
C ASN A 137 -7.59 9.41 -0.15
N LEU A 138 -7.47 8.11 -0.47
CA LEU A 138 -8.22 7.48 -1.55
C LEU A 138 -9.04 6.29 -1.02
N GLN A 139 -10.33 6.28 -1.37
CA GLN A 139 -11.27 5.19 -1.09
C GLN A 139 -11.81 4.55 -2.38
N THR A 140 -11.19 4.84 -3.51
CA THR A 140 -11.62 4.33 -4.81
C THR A 140 -11.24 2.85 -4.96
N GLN A 141 -11.99 2.12 -5.80
CA GLN A 141 -11.67 0.72 -6.10
C GLN A 141 -10.25 0.58 -6.68
N ASN A 142 -9.82 1.52 -7.51
CA ASN A 142 -8.46 1.51 -8.05
C ASN A 142 -7.39 1.64 -6.95
N ALA A 143 -7.62 2.46 -5.93
CA ALA A 143 -6.71 2.56 -4.78
C ALA A 143 -6.62 1.25 -4.01
N MET A 144 -7.75 0.56 -3.80
CA MET A 144 -7.78 -0.74 -3.13
C MET A 144 -7.10 -1.83 -3.97
N ASN A 145 -7.30 -1.82 -5.29
CA ASN A 145 -6.58 -2.67 -6.23
C ASN A 145 -5.06 -2.43 -6.15
N ALA A 146 -4.61 -1.17 -6.10
CA ALA A 146 -3.19 -0.84 -6.00
C ALA A 146 -2.57 -1.35 -4.68
N VAL A 147 -3.27 -1.20 -3.55
CA VAL A 147 -2.83 -1.74 -2.26
C VAL A 147 -2.78 -3.27 -2.29
N TYR A 148 -3.77 -3.92 -2.89
CA TYR A 148 -3.79 -5.38 -3.04
C TYR A 148 -2.64 -5.89 -3.91
N GLN A 149 -2.39 -5.27 -5.07
CA GLN A 149 -1.30 -5.65 -5.98
C GLN A 149 0.06 -5.50 -5.31
N LEU A 150 0.23 -4.47 -4.46
CA LEU A 150 1.42 -4.35 -3.63
C LEU A 150 1.51 -5.50 -2.62
N GLY A 151 0.41 -5.87 -1.98
CA GLY A 151 0.34 -7.05 -1.11
C GLY A 151 0.84 -8.33 -1.82
N LEU A 152 0.41 -8.55 -3.07
CA LEU A 152 0.91 -9.65 -3.89
C LEU A 152 2.42 -9.57 -4.16
N SER A 153 2.93 -8.38 -4.49
CA SER A 153 4.37 -8.18 -4.73
C SER A 153 5.21 -8.38 -3.45
N LEU A 154 4.68 -7.99 -2.29
CA LEU A 154 5.32 -8.21 -1.00
C LEU A 154 5.34 -9.70 -0.64
N ALA A 155 4.24 -10.42 -0.89
CA ALA A 155 4.16 -11.86 -0.70
C ALA A 155 5.14 -12.63 -1.62
N GLN A 156 5.31 -12.19 -2.88
CA GLN A 156 6.32 -12.73 -3.80
C GLN A 156 7.75 -12.64 -3.27
N LYS A 157 8.02 -11.64 -2.44
CA LYS A 157 9.33 -11.37 -1.83
C LYS A 157 9.41 -11.86 -0.38
N GLU A 158 8.44 -12.68 0.05
CA GLU A 158 8.37 -13.26 1.41
C GLU A 158 8.20 -12.23 2.55
N PHE A 159 7.81 -10.99 2.24
CA PHE A 159 7.41 -10.00 3.26
C PHE A 159 5.97 -10.24 3.71
N ASN A 160 5.72 -11.42 4.29
CA ASN A 160 4.37 -11.92 4.55
C ASN A 160 3.57 -11.04 5.51
N ALA A 161 4.19 -10.51 6.58
CA ALA A 161 3.53 -9.58 7.50
C ALA A 161 3.10 -8.26 6.81
N ALA A 162 3.91 -7.76 5.87
CA ALA A 162 3.59 -6.57 5.09
C ALA A 162 2.49 -6.85 4.06
N ALA A 163 2.53 -8.02 3.42
CA ALA A 163 1.48 -8.49 2.52
C ALA A 163 0.13 -8.64 3.24
N ASP A 164 0.14 -9.27 4.41
CA ASP A 164 -1.05 -9.46 5.25
C ASP A 164 -1.66 -8.13 5.67
N PHE A 165 -0.84 -7.12 6.01
CA PHE A 165 -1.35 -5.78 6.26
C PHE A 165 -2.11 -5.22 5.05
N CYS A 166 -1.60 -5.40 3.83
CA CYS A 166 -2.26 -4.93 2.61
C CYS A 166 -3.61 -5.63 2.41
N PHE A 167 -3.63 -6.96 2.54
CA PHE A 167 -4.84 -7.77 2.39
C PHE A 167 -5.91 -7.42 3.45
N LEU A 168 -5.50 -7.29 4.71
CA LEU A 168 -6.38 -6.86 5.80
C LEU A 168 -6.95 -5.46 5.57
N SER A 169 -6.10 -4.52 5.16
CA SER A 169 -6.51 -3.13 4.91
C SER A 169 -7.58 -3.04 3.83
N VAL A 170 -7.37 -3.77 2.72
CA VAL A 170 -8.34 -3.82 1.62
C VAL A 170 -9.65 -4.44 2.09
N ASN A 171 -9.62 -5.58 2.78
CA ASN A 171 -10.83 -6.23 3.27
C ASN A 171 -11.59 -5.41 4.31
N LEU A 172 -10.89 -4.61 5.11
CA LEU A 172 -11.53 -3.76 6.11
C LEU A 172 -12.21 -2.54 5.50
N LEU A 173 -11.65 -2.02 4.41
CA LEU A 173 -12.13 -0.80 3.74
C LEU A 173 -13.10 -1.08 2.60
N THR A 174 -13.23 -2.33 2.16
CA THR A 174 -14.11 -2.74 1.06
C THR A 174 -15.02 -3.89 1.49
N GLU A 175 -16.27 -3.86 1.05
CA GLU A 175 -17.18 -4.98 1.21
C GLU A 175 -16.93 -5.94 0.02
N ASN A 176 -16.32 -7.11 0.27
CA ASN A 176 -16.20 -8.26 -0.66
C ASN A 176 -15.08 -8.28 -1.73
N PHE A 177 -13.90 -7.71 -1.47
CA PHE A 177 -12.79 -7.70 -2.46
C PHE A 177 -12.27 -9.08 -2.89
N PHE A 178 -12.34 -10.11 -2.04
CA PHE A 178 -11.69 -11.40 -2.29
C PHE A 178 -12.42 -12.34 -3.28
N SER A 179 -13.54 -11.91 -3.88
CA SER A 179 -14.41 -12.83 -4.63
C SER A 179 -13.98 -13.08 -6.09
N GLU A 180 -13.09 -12.27 -6.67
CA GLU A 180 -12.90 -12.24 -8.15
C GLU A 180 -11.43 -12.20 -8.62
N LEU A 181 -10.48 -12.84 -7.93
CA LEU A 181 -9.06 -12.70 -8.28
C LEU A 181 -8.45 -13.99 -8.87
N ASP A 182 -7.95 -13.83 -10.09
CA ASP A 182 -7.50 -14.83 -11.06
C ASP A 182 -6.46 -15.83 -10.53
N ASP A 183 -6.53 -17.07 -11.03
CA ASP A 183 -5.88 -18.25 -10.44
C ASP A 183 -4.41 -18.44 -10.88
N HIS A 184 -3.54 -17.45 -10.61
CA HIS A 184 -2.09 -17.62 -10.74
C HIS A 184 -1.46 -18.48 -9.61
N PRO A 185 -0.80 -19.61 -9.92
CA PRO A 185 -0.43 -20.64 -8.94
C PRO A 185 0.92 -20.42 -8.22
N LYS A 186 1.57 -19.27 -8.38
CA LYS A 186 2.97 -19.11 -7.91
C LYS A 186 3.12 -18.46 -6.53
N TYR A 187 2.13 -17.73 -6.01
CA TYR A 187 2.30 -16.90 -4.81
C TYR A 187 1.04 -16.80 -3.96
N ARG A 188 1.22 -16.50 -2.66
CA ARG A 188 0.12 -16.29 -1.69
C ARG A 188 -0.72 -15.07 -2.08
N LYS A 189 -2.05 -15.28 -2.19
CA LYS A 189 -3.03 -14.22 -2.53
C LYS A 189 -4.01 -13.90 -1.41
N HIS A 190 -4.12 -14.79 -0.44
CA HIS A 190 -5.05 -14.68 0.67
C HIS A 190 -4.34 -15.03 1.97
N ILE A 191 -4.97 -14.66 3.08
CA ILE A 191 -4.48 -14.96 4.42
C ILE A 191 -4.94 -16.37 4.79
N SER A 192 -4.02 -17.31 4.90
CA SER A 192 -4.28 -18.62 5.53
C SER A 192 -4.08 -18.52 7.05
N LEU A 193 -2.89 -18.08 7.45
CA LEU A 193 -2.56 -17.62 8.79
C LEU A 193 -1.92 -16.24 8.71
N LEU A 194 -2.37 -15.32 9.57
CA LEU A 194 -1.78 -14.00 9.75
C LEU A 194 -0.37 -14.12 10.29
N ASN A 195 0.61 -13.58 9.57
CA ASN A 195 2.00 -13.53 10.00
C ASN A 195 2.16 -12.38 10.99
N ALA A 196 1.81 -12.64 12.25
CA ALA A 196 1.95 -11.70 13.36
C ALA A 196 3.33 -11.80 14.03
N SER A 197 4.03 -12.91 13.79
CA SER A 197 5.38 -13.15 14.26
C SER A 197 6.43 -12.30 13.51
N ILE A 198 7.45 -11.81 14.25
CA ILE A 198 8.55 -11.05 13.67
C ILE A 198 9.64 -12.03 13.22
N PRO A 199 10.17 -11.97 11.98
CA PRO A 199 11.10 -12.96 11.45
C PRO A 199 12.33 -13.27 12.33
N ASP A 200 12.79 -12.28 13.11
CA ASP A 200 14.00 -12.38 13.95
C ASP A 200 13.70 -12.63 15.44
N ASP A 201 12.43 -12.82 15.82
CA ASP A 201 12.03 -13.04 17.21
C ASP A 201 11.97 -14.54 17.53
N SER A 202 13.09 -15.11 17.98
CA SER A 202 13.17 -16.54 18.29
C SER A 202 12.24 -16.98 19.43
N LEU A 203 11.77 -16.04 20.28
CA LEU A 203 10.88 -16.33 21.40
C LEU A 203 9.41 -16.35 20.96
N ASN A 204 9.00 -15.40 20.11
CA ASN A 204 7.60 -15.28 19.66
C ASN A 204 7.32 -15.92 18.30
N SER A 205 8.34 -16.30 17.54
CA SER A 205 8.22 -16.99 16.24
C SER A 205 8.42 -18.50 16.36
N CYS A 206 8.27 -19.06 17.56
CA CYS A 206 8.40 -20.50 17.79
C CYS A 206 7.39 -21.28 16.93
N ILE A 207 7.94 -22.03 15.98
CA ILE A 207 7.18 -22.92 15.11
C ILE A 207 6.80 -24.16 15.91
N THR A 208 5.52 -24.48 15.93
CA THR A 208 5.00 -25.70 16.56
C THR A 208 5.50 -26.93 15.80
N ARG A 209 5.34 -28.14 16.37
CA ARG A 209 5.65 -29.39 15.64
C ARG A 209 4.86 -29.56 14.33
N PHE A 210 3.81 -28.77 14.11
CA PHE A 210 2.98 -28.78 12.93
C PHE A 210 3.41 -27.76 11.86
N GLY A 211 4.49 -27.00 12.09
CA GLY A 211 5.07 -26.11 11.07
C GLY A 211 4.49 -24.69 11.04
N TRP A 212 3.64 -24.30 12.00
CA TRP A 212 3.06 -22.95 12.12
C TRP A 212 3.29 -22.34 13.51
N SER A 213 3.22 -21.01 13.64
CA SER A 213 3.39 -20.26 14.90
C SER A 213 2.08 -20.10 15.68
N VAL A 214 2.13 -20.30 16.99
CA VAL A 214 0.97 -20.07 17.88
C VAL A 214 0.47 -18.63 17.83
N PHE A 215 1.38 -17.65 17.73
CA PHE A 215 1.01 -16.25 17.62
C PHE A 215 0.29 -15.94 16.31
N ASP A 216 0.73 -16.57 15.22
CA ASP A 216 0.07 -16.42 13.92
C ASP A 216 -1.35 -17.01 13.94
N TYR A 217 -1.51 -18.19 14.56
CA TYR A 217 -2.83 -18.77 14.78
C TYR A 217 -3.73 -17.87 15.64
N GLN A 218 -3.24 -17.40 16.79
CA GLN A 218 -4.01 -16.55 17.69
C GLN A 218 -4.41 -15.22 17.03
N ALA A 219 -3.51 -14.60 16.27
CA ALA A 219 -3.82 -13.40 15.49
C ALA A 219 -4.92 -13.68 14.46
N THR A 220 -4.83 -14.82 13.77
CA THR A 220 -5.84 -15.25 12.78
C THR A 220 -7.19 -15.51 13.44
N GLU A 221 -7.21 -16.15 14.61
CA GLU A 221 -8.43 -16.41 15.38
C GLU A 221 -9.08 -15.11 15.88
N ILE A 222 -8.29 -14.14 16.36
CA ILE A 222 -8.80 -12.81 16.73
C ILE A 222 -9.42 -12.11 15.53
N TYR A 223 -8.76 -12.18 14.37
CA TYR A 223 -9.26 -11.56 13.14
C TYR A 223 -10.56 -12.22 12.67
N GLU A 224 -10.62 -13.55 12.67
CA GLU A 224 -11.82 -14.31 12.31
C GLU A 224 -12.98 -14.01 13.27
N TYR A 225 -12.70 -13.87 14.57
CA TYR A 225 -13.68 -13.45 15.56
C TYR A 225 -14.20 -12.05 15.28
N ALA A 226 -13.33 -11.10 14.94
CA ALA A 226 -13.72 -9.74 14.58
C ALA A 226 -14.61 -9.70 13.32
N LEU A 227 -14.30 -10.53 12.31
CA LEU A 227 -15.13 -10.68 11.12
C LEU A 227 -16.52 -11.24 11.45
N ARG A 228 -16.59 -12.29 12.27
CA ARG A 228 -17.87 -12.84 12.75
C ARG A 228 -18.68 -11.80 13.48
N LEU A 229 -18.07 -11.07 14.41
CA LEU A 229 -18.75 -10.02 15.16
C LEU A 229 -19.30 -8.92 14.23
N GLY A 230 -18.55 -8.54 13.20
CA GLY A 230 -18.98 -7.58 12.19
C GLY A 230 -20.13 -8.08 11.30
N ASN A 231 -20.16 -9.38 11.00
CA ASN A 231 -21.14 -10.02 10.10
C ASN A 231 -22.30 -10.70 10.85
N GLY A 232 -22.59 -10.30 12.09
CA GLY A 232 -23.72 -10.86 12.85
C GLY A 232 -23.58 -12.34 13.18
N ASN A 233 -22.35 -12.82 13.40
CA ASN A 233 -21.96 -14.21 13.63
C ASN A 233 -22.19 -15.15 12.43
N ALA A 234 -22.33 -14.62 11.22
CA ALA A 234 -22.33 -15.44 10.00
C ALA A 234 -20.97 -16.10 9.75
N THR A 235 -20.98 -17.21 9.00
CA THR A 235 -19.76 -17.88 8.55
C THR A 235 -18.90 -16.97 7.70
N THR A 236 -17.59 -16.98 7.94
CA THR A 236 -16.59 -16.22 7.20
C THR A 236 -15.83 -17.13 6.23
N ALA A 237 -15.18 -16.56 5.21
CA ALA A 237 -14.31 -17.32 4.31
C ALA A 237 -13.20 -18.09 5.06
N LEU A 238 -12.68 -17.53 6.16
CA LEU A 238 -11.70 -18.20 7.04
C LEU A 238 -12.31 -19.41 7.73
N SER A 239 -13.54 -19.30 8.26
CA SER A 239 -14.21 -20.42 8.93
C SER A 239 -14.53 -21.59 7.98
N GLN A 240 -14.61 -21.33 6.67
CA GLN A 240 -14.81 -22.33 5.62
C GLN A 240 -13.49 -22.87 5.04
N SER A 241 -12.35 -22.29 5.42
CA SER A 241 -11.05 -22.71 4.92
C SER A 241 -10.59 -23.99 5.62
N ASP A 242 -10.32 -25.03 4.83
CA ASP A 242 -9.79 -26.30 5.32
C ASP A 242 -8.48 -26.11 6.09
N ASP A 243 -7.61 -25.22 5.62
CA ASP A 243 -6.31 -24.92 6.25
C ASP A 243 -6.48 -24.32 7.65
N PHE A 244 -7.39 -23.36 7.81
CA PHE A 244 -7.66 -22.73 9.10
C PHE A 244 -8.31 -23.70 10.07
N VAL A 245 -9.30 -24.48 9.61
CA VAL A 245 -9.96 -25.52 10.42
C VAL A 245 -8.97 -26.61 10.84
N GLN A 246 -8.05 -27.01 9.96
CA GLN A 246 -6.99 -27.97 10.28
C GLN A 246 -6.03 -27.41 11.33
N THR A 247 -5.63 -26.15 11.20
CA THR A 247 -4.72 -25.49 12.17
C THR A 247 -5.40 -25.36 13.54
N LYS A 248 -6.68 -25.02 13.58
CA LYS A 248 -7.49 -24.98 14.80
C LYS A 248 -7.51 -26.34 15.52
N ARG A 249 -7.74 -27.44 14.81
CA ARG A 249 -7.67 -28.80 15.39
C ARG A 249 -6.29 -29.13 15.95
N GLN A 250 -5.23 -28.76 15.22
CA GLN A 250 -3.85 -28.94 15.68
C GLN A 250 -3.54 -28.10 16.93
N TYR A 251 -4.09 -26.88 17.03
CA TYR A 251 -3.97 -26.03 18.23
C TYR A 251 -4.63 -26.68 19.45
N VAL A 252 -5.83 -27.23 19.30
CA VAL A 252 -6.52 -27.99 20.37
C VAL A 252 -5.67 -29.18 20.83
N GLN A 253 -5.03 -29.90 19.89
CA GLN A 253 -4.13 -30.99 20.23
C GLN A 253 -2.92 -30.53 21.06
N LEU A 254 -2.34 -29.36 20.75
CA LEU A 254 -1.26 -28.78 21.56
C LEU A 254 -1.72 -28.41 22.96
N LEU A 255 -2.93 -27.84 23.12
CA LEU A 255 -3.50 -27.54 24.43
C LEU A 255 -3.66 -28.80 25.30
N GLY A 256 -4.08 -29.91 24.69
CA GLY A 256 -4.21 -31.20 25.39
C GLY A 256 -2.87 -31.77 25.86
N GLU A 257 -1.80 -31.53 25.11
CA GLU A 257 -0.45 -32.00 25.47
C GLU A 257 0.21 -31.18 26.56
N LEU A 258 -0.07 -29.88 26.62
CA LEU A 258 0.44 -28.99 27.67
C LEU A 258 -0.27 -29.22 29.01
N GLY A 259 -1.51 -29.72 28.98
CA GLY A 259 -2.33 -29.98 30.17
C GLY A 259 -2.84 -28.71 30.84
N GLY A 260 -3.91 -28.83 31.64
CA GLY A 260 -4.49 -27.70 32.38
C GLY A 260 -5.41 -26.78 31.57
N PHE A 261 -5.78 -27.19 30.35
CA PHE A 261 -6.66 -26.43 29.44
C PHE A 261 -7.97 -27.18 29.10
N ASP A 262 -8.40 -28.13 29.92
CA ASP A 262 -9.54 -29.02 29.65
C ASP A 262 -10.82 -28.24 29.32
N HIS A 263 -11.11 -27.17 30.07
CA HIS A 263 -12.26 -26.30 29.81
C HIS A 263 -12.18 -25.61 28.45
N SER A 264 -11.00 -25.11 28.06
CA SER A 264 -10.79 -24.48 26.75
C SER A 264 -11.00 -25.50 25.62
N ILE A 265 -10.47 -26.71 25.78
CA ILE A 265 -10.61 -27.81 24.82
C ILE A 265 -12.09 -28.17 24.62
N GLU A 266 -12.86 -28.26 25.70
CA GLU A 266 -14.31 -28.48 25.64
C GLU A 266 -15.02 -27.38 24.83
N LEU A 267 -14.69 -26.10 25.06
CA LEU A 267 -15.25 -24.98 24.31
C LEU A 267 -14.91 -25.04 22.81
N TYR A 268 -13.68 -25.44 22.47
CA TYR A 268 -13.28 -25.65 21.08
C TYR A 268 -14.11 -26.76 20.41
N ASN A 269 -14.26 -27.91 21.08
CA ASN A 269 -15.00 -29.06 20.57
C ASN A 269 -16.51 -28.79 20.44
N LEU A 270 -17.10 -28.08 21.40
CA LEU A 270 -18.52 -27.68 21.36
C LEU A 270 -18.82 -26.76 20.18
N ASN A 271 -17.86 -25.93 19.79
CA ASN A 271 -17.96 -25.03 18.65
C ASN A 271 -17.65 -25.72 17.31
N GLU A 272 -17.07 -26.93 17.30
CA GLU A 272 -16.94 -27.76 16.08
C GLU A 272 -18.18 -28.66 15.84
N GLY A 273 -18.84 -29.12 16.91
CA GLY A 273 -20.00 -30.02 16.83
C GLY A 273 -21.33 -29.33 16.44
N LYS A 274 -21.39 -28.00 16.55
CA LYS A 274 -22.42 -27.21 15.87
C LYS A 274 -21.91 -26.97 14.45
N GLY A 275 -22.26 -27.89 13.54
CA GLY A 275 -22.21 -27.59 12.12
C GLY A 275 -22.89 -26.23 11.91
N PHE A 276 -22.08 -25.27 11.46
CA PHE A 276 -22.51 -23.95 11.02
C PHE A 276 -23.28 -24.09 9.71
#